data_AF-A0AAP9WDI3-F1
#
_entry.id   AF-A0AAP9WDI3-F1
#
_cell.length_a   1.000
_cell.length_b   1.000
_cell.length_c   1.000
_cell.angle_alpha   90.00
_cell.angle_beta   90.00
_cell.angle_gamma   90.00
#
_symmetry.space_group_name_H-M   'P 1'
#
loop_
_entity.id
_entity.type
_entity.pdbx_description
1 polymer ?
#
loop_
_entity_poly.entity_id
_entity_poly.type
_entity_poly.pdbx_seq_one_letter_code
_entity_poly.pdbx_strand_id
1 'polypeptide(L)'
;METKIDQMKSSEKEKLDQLILFFAIEHTKNSHRLLHMTMLLKFIDLFELTLLEDYGTPPIGFSYTAHPQGPVPEDLYGKIKTEKYTSNLFKVIKPNRSVSKGVVIQPLAKEYNLDYFSDIEIDKMYELIDKFSTNYQNNKAIIAATHKLKAWRSAWFNRRKQGQNKVPMNLRDMFDDKDNKYTLDNYEAYLTLKKY
;
A
#
# COMPACT_ATOMS: atom_id res chain seq x y z
N MET A 1 -15.02 1.98 -16.12
CA MET A 1 -14.50 0.65 -15.76
C MET A 1 -14.47 0.60 -14.25
N GLU A 2 -15.10 -0.41 -13.64
CA GLU A 2 -15.02 -0.62 -12.18
C GLU A 2 -13.58 -0.93 -11.79
N THR A 3 -13.15 -0.38 -10.65
CA THR A 3 -11.82 -0.64 -10.09
C THR A 3 -11.86 -1.90 -9.22
N LYS A 4 -10.69 -2.49 -8.87
CA LYS A 4 -10.64 -3.61 -7.91
C LYS A 4 -11.38 -3.28 -6.61
N ILE A 5 -11.29 -2.03 -6.14
CA ILE A 5 -11.96 -1.58 -4.91
C ILE A 5 -13.48 -1.63 -5.05
N ASP A 6 -14.03 -1.37 -6.24
CA ASP A 6 -15.48 -1.47 -6.49
C ASP A 6 -15.96 -2.93 -6.50
N GLN A 7 -15.05 -3.87 -6.77
CA GLN A 7 -15.33 -5.31 -6.90
C GLN A 7 -15.00 -6.10 -5.63
N MET A 8 -14.43 -5.46 -4.60
CA MET A 8 -14.07 -6.11 -3.35
C MET A 8 -15.30 -6.68 -2.65
N LYS A 9 -15.18 -7.90 -2.14
CA LYS A 9 -16.18 -8.44 -1.21
C LYS A 9 -16.21 -7.58 0.06
N SER A 10 -17.33 -7.58 0.77
CA SER A 10 -17.49 -6.75 1.98
C SER A 10 -16.37 -6.98 3.01
N SER A 11 -15.90 -8.21 3.19
CA SER A 11 -14.79 -8.51 4.11
C SER A 11 -13.43 -8.00 3.62
N GLU A 12 -13.16 -8.05 2.31
CA GLU A 12 -11.92 -7.50 1.72
C GLU A 12 -11.90 -5.96 1.84
N LYS A 13 -13.04 -5.32 1.60
CA LYS A 13 -13.19 -3.87 1.75
C LYS A 13 -13.03 -3.43 3.20
N GLU A 14 -13.62 -4.17 4.14
CA GLU A 14 -13.50 -3.89 5.57
C GLU A 14 -12.04 -4.04 6.04
N LYS A 15 -11.35 -5.11 5.62
CA LYS A 15 -9.91 -5.27 5.91
C LYS A 15 -9.08 -4.09 5.38
N LEU A 16 -9.34 -3.62 4.16
CA LEU A 16 -8.66 -2.44 3.62
C LEU A 16 -8.99 -1.16 4.41
N ASP A 17 -10.24 -0.98 4.82
CA ASP A 17 -10.65 0.17 5.63
C ASP A 17 -9.97 0.18 7.00
N GLN A 18 -9.89 -0.97 7.67
CA GLN A 18 -9.20 -1.13 8.93
C GLN A 18 -7.69 -0.89 8.79
N LEU A 19 -7.08 -1.31 7.67
CA LEU A 19 -5.66 -1.08 7.39
C LEU A 19 -5.36 0.41 7.22
N ILE A 20 -6.18 1.11 6.44
CA ILE A 20 -6.04 2.56 6.23
C ILE A 20 -6.27 3.30 7.56
N LEU A 21 -7.29 2.90 8.33
CA LEU A 21 -7.57 3.48 9.63
C LEU A 21 -6.42 3.28 10.60
N PHE A 22 -5.85 2.06 10.68
CA PHE A 22 -4.69 1.74 11.49
C PHE A 22 -3.54 2.71 11.20
N PHE A 23 -3.10 2.78 9.94
CA PHE A 23 -1.99 3.66 9.59
C PHE A 23 -2.33 5.13 9.85
N ALA A 24 -3.57 5.57 9.63
CA ALA A 24 -3.97 6.95 9.89
C ALA A 24 -3.94 7.30 11.38
N ILE A 25 -4.44 6.42 12.25
CA ILE A 25 -4.46 6.61 13.72
C ILE A 25 -3.04 6.59 14.26
N GLU A 26 -2.29 5.52 14.01
CA GLU A 26 -0.93 5.35 14.54
C GLU A 26 0.03 6.40 13.99
N HIS A 27 -0.16 6.81 12.73
CA HIS A 27 0.61 7.91 12.19
C HIS A 27 0.36 9.23 12.92
N THR A 28 -0.90 9.54 13.17
CA THR A 28 -1.30 10.77 13.85
C THR A 28 -0.82 10.79 15.30
N LYS A 29 -0.85 9.64 16.00
CA LYS A 29 -0.30 9.50 17.35
C LYS A 29 1.18 9.83 17.41
N ASN A 30 1.99 9.28 16.49
CA ASN A 30 3.45 9.43 16.55
C ASN A 30 3.97 10.75 15.97
N SER A 31 3.30 11.30 14.93
CA SER A 31 3.78 12.48 14.22
C SER A 31 3.05 13.78 14.60
N HIS A 32 1.92 13.67 15.31
CA HIS A 32 0.96 14.74 15.57
C HIS A 32 0.41 15.41 14.30
N ARG A 33 0.41 14.69 13.17
CA ARG A 33 -0.08 15.16 11.87
C ARG A 33 -0.94 14.10 11.21
N LEU A 34 -1.93 14.55 10.43
CA LEU A 34 -2.75 13.65 9.63
C LEU A 34 -1.90 12.94 8.56
N LEU A 35 -2.24 11.68 8.30
CA LEU A 35 -1.55 10.86 7.32
C LEU A 35 -1.80 11.37 5.91
N HIS A 36 -0.75 11.82 5.25
CA HIS A 36 -0.80 12.22 3.84
C HIS A 36 -0.95 11.01 2.92
N MET A 37 -1.71 11.17 1.83
CA MET A 37 -1.93 10.13 0.81
C MET A 37 -0.62 9.48 0.35
N THR A 38 0.44 10.27 0.10
CA THR A 38 1.72 9.70 -0.34
C THR A 38 2.28 8.72 0.70
N MET A 39 2.26 9.05 1.99
CA MET A 39 2.73 8.13 3.04
C MET A 39 1.81 6.92 3.19
N LEU A 40 0.49 7.11 3.15
CA LEU A 40 -0.46 5.99 3.17
C LEU A 40 -0.12 4.97 2.07
N LEU A 41 0.07 5.45 0.84
CA LEU A 41 0.38 4.57 -0.29
C LEU A 41 1.71 3.85 -0.06
N LYS A 42 2.74 4.53 0.47
CA LYS A 42 4.02 3.87 0.78
C LYS A 42 3.90 2.83 1.89
N PHE A 43 3.06 3.06 2.91
CA PHE A 43 2.77 2.05 3.93
C PHE A 43 2.11 0.81 3.32
N ILE A 44 1.10 1.01 2.49
CA ILE A 44 0.38 -0.07 1.80
C ILE A 44 1.30 -0.81 0.83
N ASP A 45 2.13 -0.09 0.06
CA ASP A 45 3.14 -0.66 -0.84
C ASP A 45 4.06 -1.63 -0.08
N LEU A 46 4.61 -1.18 1.05
CA LEU A 46 5.54 -1.99 1.84
C LEU A 46 4.82 -3.15 2.52
N PHE A 47 3.68 -2.91 3.15
CA PHE A 47 2.88 -3.94 3.79
C PHE A 47 2.56 -5.06 2.82
N GLU A 48 2.02 -4.71 1.65
CA GLU A 48 1.56 -5.71 0.69
C GLU A 48 2.72 -6.42 -0.02
N LEU A 49 3.72 -5.68 -0.48
CA LEU A 49 4.77 -6.25 -1.32
C LEU A 49 5.84 -6.99 -0.51
N THR A 50 6.08 -6.62 0.75
CA THR A 50 7.00 -7.40 1.60
C THR A 50 6.35 -8.69 2.07
N LEU A 51 5.06 -8.67 2.47
CA LEU A 51 4.35 -9.91 2.81
C LEU A 51 4.16 -10.82 1.58
N LEU A 52 4.00 -10.24 0.39
CA LEU A 52 4.07 -11.00 -0.86
C LEU A 52 5.43 -11.67 -1.04
N GLU A 53 6.54 -10.93 -0.87
CA GLU A 53 7.90 -11.46 -1.00
C GLU A 53 8.20 -12.55 0.02
N ASP A 54 7.69 -12.42 1.25
CA ASP A 54 7.95 -13.33 2.36
C ASP A 54 7.10 -14.61 2.28
N TYR A 55 5.82 -14.49 1.87
CA TYR A 55 4.83 -15.58 2.00
C TYR A 55 4.17 -16.02 0.69
N GLY A 56 4.35 -15.26 -0.39
CA GLY A 56 3.80 -15.57 -1.71
C GLY A 56 2.34 -15.19 -1.88
N THR A 57 1.67 -14.71 -0.83
CA THR A 57 0.29 -14.26 -0.90
C THR A 57 0.19 -12.80 -0.46
N PRO A 58 -0.29 -11.88 -1.31
CA PRO A 58 -0.48 -10.49 -0.92
C PRO A 58 -1.74 -10.34 -0.04
N PRO A 59 -1.70 -9.55 1.05
CA PRO A 59 -2.85 -9.31 1.93
C PRO A 59 -4.13 -8.82 1.25
N ILE A 60 -4.00 -7.95 0.24
CA ILE A 60 -5.13 -7.31 -0.48
C ILE A 60 -5.13 -7.68 -1.97
N GLY A 61 -3.95 -7.75 -2.59
CA GLY A 61 -3.74 -8.18 -3.97
C GLY A 61 -4.00 -7.09 -5.02
N PHE A 62 -3.58 -5.85 -4.75
CA PHE A 62 -3.56 -4.77 -5.72
C PHE A 62 -2.65 -5.06 -6.92
N SER A 63 -3.00 -4.43 -8.04
CA SER A 63 -2.10 -4.28 -9.18
C SER A 63 -1.31 -2.99 -9.02
N TYR A 64 -0.02 -3.03 -9.38
CA TYR A 64 0.90 -1.92 -9.16
C TYR A 64 1.51 -1.38 -10.46
N THR A 65 1.81 -0.09 -10.45
CA THR A 65 2.65 0.56 -11.45
C THR A 65 3.88 1.17 -10.78
N ALA A 66 5.01 1.14 -11.48
CA ALA A 66 6.24 1.78 -11.05
C ALA A 66 6.22 3.27 -11.43
N HIS A 67 6.32 4.15 -10.43
CA HIS A 67 6.44 5.60 -10.57
C HIS A 67 7.79 6.11 -10.04
N PRO A 68 8.17 7.38 -10.30
CA PRO A 68 9.39 7.97 -9.75
C PRO A 68 9.48 7.90 -8.22
N GLN A 69 8.34 7.98 -7.53
CA GLN A 69 8.25 7.95 -6.07
C GLN A 69 7.99 6.54 -5.51
N GLY A 70 8.20 5.50 -6.32
CA GLY A 70 8.00 4.10 -5.91
C GLY A 70 6.78 3.45 -6.58
N PRO A 71 6.39 2.25 -6.13
CA PRO A 71 5.18 1.58 -6.58
C PRO A 71 3.92 2.42 -6.29
N VAL A 72 2.85 2.20 -7.05
CA VAL A 72 1.54 2.83 -6.81
C VAL A 72 0.44 1.82 -7.11
N PRO A 73 -0.46 1.52 -6.15
CA PRO A 73 -1.66 0.75 -6.40
C PRO A 73 -2.68 1.69 -7.07
N GLU A 74 -2.75 1.67 -8.41
CA GLU A 74 -3.46 2.71 -9.19
C GLU A 74 -4.94 2.85 -8.81
N ASP A 75 -5.62 1.74 -8.51
CA ASP A 75 -7.03 1.76 -8.12
C ASP A 75 -7.25 2.54 -6.82
N LEU A 76 -6.41 2.26 -5.81
CA LEU A 76 -6.46 2.98 -4.54
C LEU A 76 -6.03 4.43 -4.71
N TYR A 77 -4.92 4.67 -5.42
CA TYR A 77 -4.43 6.02 -5.71
C TYR A 77 -5.51 6.88 -6.40
N GLY A 78 -6.17 6.34 -7.42
CA GLY A 78 -7.21 7.03 -8.17
C GLY A 78 -8.37 7.46 -7.27
N LYS A 79 -8.86 6.56 -6.41
CA LYS A 79 -9.97 6.85 -5.49
C LYS A 79 -9.57 7.83 -4.39
N ILE A 80 -8.41 7.67 -3.75
CA ILE A 80 -7.94 8.58 -2.70
C ILE A 80 -7.67 9.97 -3.29
N LYS A 81 -6.94 10.06 -4.41
CA LYS A 81 -6.58 11.35 -5.04
C LYS A 81 -7.80 12.17 -5.46
N THR A 82 -8.86 11.50 -5.90
CA THR A 82 -10.11 12.15 -6.35
C THR A 82 -11.14 12.31 -5.23
N GLU A 83 -10.78 11.99 -3.98
CA GLU A 83 -11.67 12.06 -2.81
C GLU A 83 -12.94 11.19 -2.98
N LYS A 84 -12.87 10.15 -3.83
CA LYS A 84 -13.96 9.22 -4.15
C LYS A 84 -13.92 7.92 -3.35
N TYR A 85 -12.89 7.73 -2.52
CA TYR A 85 -12.85 6.61 -1.60
C TYR A 85 -13.79 6.88 -0.42
N THR A 86 -14.78 6.00 -0.22
CA THR A 86 -15.76 6.11 0.86
C THR A 86 -15.50 5.06 1.94
N SER A 87 -15.58 5.49 3.19
CA SER A 87 -15.54 4.65 4.38
C SER A 87 -16.31 5.35 5.51
N ASN A 88 -16.88 4.57 6.42
CA ASN A 88 -17.46 5.10 7.66
C ASN A 88 -16.39 5.31 8.76
N LEU A 89 -15.18 4.80 8.56
CA LEU A 89 -14.10 4.81 9.55
C LEU A 89 -13.22 6.07 9.47
N PHE A 90 -13.13 6.69 8.30
CA PHE A 90 -12.28 7.85 8.04
C PHE A 90 -12.82 8.67 6.86
N LYS A 91 -12.33 9.91 6.74
CA LYS A 91 -12.56 10.76 5.56
C LYS A 91 -11.28 10.97 4.78
N VAL A 92 -11.41 10.92 3.47
CA VAL A 92 -10.38 11.41 2.54
C VAL A 92 -10.70 12.86 2.25
N ILE A 93 -9.80 13.76 2.65
CA ILE A 93 -10.02 15.20 2.48
C ILE A 93 -8.81 15.87 1.87
N LYS A 94 -9.05 16.93 1.12
CA LYS A 94 -8.04 17.90 0.73
C LYS A 94 -8.15 19.14 1.62
N PRO A 95 -7.28 19.30 2.64
CA PRO A 95 -7.32 20.46 3.51
C PRO A 95 -7.12 21.74 2.71
N ASN A 96 -7.65 22.85 3.22
CA ASN A 96 -7.43 24.15 2.60
C ASN A 96 -5.92 24.42 2.49
N ARG A 97 -5.48 25.13 1.43
CA ARG A 97 -4.05 25.24 1.06
C ARG A 97 -3.14 25.81 2.16
N SER A 98 -3.73 26.51 3.13
CA SER A 98 -3.05 27.05 4.32
C SER A 98 -2.69 26.00 5.37
N VAL A 99 -3.33 24.83 5.37
CA VAL A 99 -3.20 23.80 6.42
C VAL A 99 -2.32 22.63 5.97
N SER A 100 -2.44 22.20 4.72
CA SER A 100 -1.56 21.14 4.18
C SER A 100 -1.55 21.16 2.64
N LYS A 101 -0.44 20.74 2.03
CA LYS A 101 -0.36 20.51 0.59
C LYS A 101 -0.70 19.04 0.30
N GLY A 102 -1.93 18.78 -0.14
CA GLY A 102 -2.32 17.47 -0.69
C GLY A 102 -3.52 16.83 0.03
N VAL A 103 -3.84 15.59 -0.38
CA VAL A 103 -4.91 14.78 0.23
C VAL A 103 -4.38 14.12 1.51
N VAL A 104 -5.19 14.12 2.57
CA VAL A 104 -4.91 13.46 3.85
C VAL A 104 -6.05 12.53 4.24
N ILE A 105 -5.75 11.60 5.14
CA ILE A 105 -6.72 10.72 5.77
C ILE A 105 -7.03 11.25 7.17
N GLN A 106 -8.29 11.56 7.42
CA GLN A 106 -8.78 11.99 8.72
C GLN A 106 -9.58 10.85 9.37
N PRO A 107 -9.06 10.22 10.44
CA PRO A 107 -9.82 9.23 11.21
C PRO A 107 -11.14 9.81 11.73
N LEU A 108 -12.22 9.06 11.60
CA LEU A 108 -13.51 9.32 12.28
C LEU A 108 -13.68 8.40 13.48
N ALA A 109 -13.27 7.14 13.34
CA ALA A 109 -13.18 6.18 14.42
C ALA A 109 -11.97 6.46 15.32
N LYS A 110 -12.10 6.12 16.61
CA LYS A 110 -11.02 6.25 17.61
C LYS A 110 -10.10 5.03 17.65
N GLU A 111 -10.59 3.88 17.22
CA GLU A 111 -9.93 2.58 17.30
C GLU A 111 -10.15 1.81 16.00
N TYR A 112 -9.18 0.97 15.64
CA TYR A 112 -9.24 0.03 14.52
C TYR A 112 -9.46 -1.39 15.04
N ASN A 113 -10.03 -2.26 14.20
CA ASN A 113 -10.22 -3.67 14.52
C ASN A 113 -9.12 -4.53 13.89
N LEU A 114 -8.33 -5.20 14.73
CA LEU A 114 -7.25 -6.09 14.29
C LEU A 114 -7.71 -7.50 13.90
N ASP A 115 -8.95 -7.90 14.19
CA ASP A 115 -9.48 -9.24 13.88
C ASP A 115 -9.53 -9.57 12.38
N TYR A 116 -9.35 -8.56 11.52
CA TYR A 116 -9.26 -8.72 10.06
C TYR A 116 -7.87 -9.13 9.58
N PHE A 117 -6.88 -9.19 10.47
CA PHE A 117 -5.47 -9.41 10.15
C PHE A 117 -4.92 -10.64 10.87
N SER A 118 -3.97 -11.32 10.24
CA SER A 118 -3.17 -12.33 10.93
C SER A 118 -2.12 -11.67 11.84
N ASP A 119 -1.58 -12.43 12.80
CA ASP A 119 -0.52 -11.93 13.69
C ASP A 119 0.69 -11.40 12.89
N ILE A 120 1.06 -12.08 11.81
CA ILE A 120 2.14 -11.66 10.90
C ILE A 120 1.83 -10.31 10.23
N GLU A 121 0.58 -10.11 9.81
CA GLU A 121 0.15 -8.84 9.21
C GLU A 121 0.20 -7.71 10.26
N ILE A 122 -0.27 -7.99 11.48
CA ILE A 122 -0.25 -7.04 12.60
C ILE A 122 1.19 -6.66 12.95
N ASP A 123 2.10 -7.63 13.06
CA ASP A 123 3.52 -7.39 13.32
C ASP A 123 4.14 -6.50 12.24
N LYS A 124 3.84 -6.77 10.95
CA LYS A 124 4.31 -5.95 9.84
C LYS A 124 3.73 -4.52 9.91
N MET A 125 2.46 -4.37 10.25
CA MET A 125 1.81 -3.08 10.39
C MET A 125 2.50 -2.21 11.47
N TYR A 126 2.78 -2.78 12.64
CA TYR A 126 3.50 -2.09 13.71
C TYR A 126 4.97 -1.83 13.36
N GLU A 127 5.68 -2.78 12.73
CA GLU A 127 7.06 -2.61 12.25
C GLU A 127 7.16 -1.37 11.35
N LEU A 128 6.23 -1.23 10.40
CA LEU A 128 6.22 -0.10 9.47
C LEU A 128 5.95 1.22 10.18
N ILE A 129 4.99 1.26 11.11
CA ILE A 129 4.69 2.45 11.90
C ILE A 129 5.90 2.88 12.71
N ASP A 130 6.52 1.98 13.46
CA ASP A 130 7.68 2.30 14.30
C ASP A 130 8.84 2.86 13.45
N LYS A 131 9.07 2.25 12.30
CA LYS A 131 10.18 2.61 11.41
C LYS A 131 10.00 3.93 10.67
N PHE A 132 8.77 4.26 10.24
CA PHE A 132 8.55 5.37 9.31
C PHE A 132 7.66 6.49 9.86
N SER A 133 6.86 6.23 10.89
CA SER A 133 5.98 7.22 11.48
C SER A 133 6.70 8.07 12.52
N THR A 134 7.44 9.08 12.06
CA THR A 134 8.18 10.02 12.91
C THR A 134 7.65 11.44 12.80
N ASN A 135 7.95 12.31 13.78
CA ASN A 135 7.64 13.75 13.74
C ASN A 135 8.44 14.53 12.66
N TYR A 136 9.57 13.99 12.20
CA TYR A 136 10.36 14.52 11.09
C TYR A 136 9.73 14.16 9.75
N GLN A 137 9.99 14.96 8.70
CA GLN A 137 9.50 14.70 7.33
C GLN A 137 10.14 13.43 6.73
N ASN A 138 9.67 12.25 7.17
CA ASN A 138 10.28 10.96 6.86
C ASN A 138 9.80 10.34 5.55
N ASN A 139 9.09 11.12 4.72
CA ASN A 139 8.64 10.69 3.40
C ASN A 139 9.81 10.16 2.57
N LYS A 140 11.02 10.73 2.71
CA LYS A 140 12.21 10.28 1.98
C LYS A 140 12.62 8.85 2.34
N ALA A 141 12.60 8.47 3.62
CA ALA A 141 13.05 7.14 4.04
C ALA A 141 12.07 6.05 3.60
N ILE A 142 10.77 6.27 3.77
CA ILE A 142 9.76 5.30 3.33
C ILE A 142 9.73 5.17 1.80
N ILE A 143 9.88 6.29 1.06
CA ILE A 143 10.04 6.24 -0.40
C ILE A 143 11.29 5.44 -0.78
N ALA A 144 12.43 5.70 -0.14
CA ALA A 144 13.66 4.96 -0.41
C ALA A 144 13.54 3.46 -0.09
N ALA A 145 12.78 3.10 0.95
CA ALA A 145 12.47 1.70 1.25
C ALA A 145 11.65 1.06 0.11
N THR A 146 10.65 1.76 -0.41
CA THR A 146 9.84 1.25 -1.54
C THR A 146 10.65 1.09 -2.83
N HIS A 147 11.73 1.87 -3.01
CA HIS A 147 12.66 1.72 -4.13
C HIS A 147 13.56 0.48 -4.02
N LYS A 148 13.58 -0.21 -2.86
CA LYS A 148 14.31 -1.47 -2.69
C LYS A 148 13.50 -2.68 -3.16
N LEU A 149 12.19 -2.55 -3.35
CA LEU A 149 11.32 -3.64 -3.81
C LEU A 149 11.75 -4.11 -5.20
N LYS A 150 11.95 -5.43 -5.35
CA LYS A 150 12.53 -6.03 -6.57
C LYS A 150 11.67 -5.78 -7.81
N ALA A 151 10.36 -5.99 -7.72
CA ALA A 151 9.45 -5.73 -8.84
C ALA A 151 9.43 -4.27 -9.28
N TRP A 152 9.53 -3.32 -8.33
CA TRP A 152 9.63 -1.90 -8.70
C TRP A 152 10.94 -1.62 -9.42
N ARG A 153 12.07 -2.13 -8.91
CA ARG A 153 13.39 -1.95 -9.54
C ARG A 153 13.43 -2.53 -10.96
N SER A 154 12.91 -3.74 -11.16
CA SER A 154 12.81 -4.39 -12.46
C SER A 154 12.00 -3.53 -13.44
N ALA A 155 10.76 -3.16 -13.09
CA ALA A 155 9.90 -2.34 -13.93
C ALA A 155 10.53 -0.96 -14.23
N TRP A 156 11.08 -0.30 -13.20
CA TRP A 156 11.66 1.03 -13.31
C TRP A 156 12.93 1.05 -14.16
N PHE A 157 13.79 0.04 -14.06
CA PHE A 157 14.97 -0.11 -14.92
C PHE A 157 14.56 -0.30 -16.39
N ASN A 158 13.57 -1.15 -16.64
CA ASN A 158 13.08 -1.45 -17.99
C ASN A 158 12.31 -0.29 -18.64
N ARG A 159 11.81 0.68 -17.86
CA ARG A 159 11.10 1.88 -18.39
C ARG A 159 11.90 2.67 -19.41
N ARG A 160 13.24 2.72 -19.26
CA ARG A 160 14.13 3.56 -20.09
C ARG A 160 14.06 3.17 -21.56
N LYS A 161 13.69 1.93 -21.85
CA LYS A 161 13.46 1.45 -23.21
C LYS A 161 12.15 1.98 -23.83
N GLN A 162 11.24 2.52 -23.02
CA GLN A 162 9.87 2.86 -23.42
C GLN A 162 9.51 4.35 -23.28
N GLY A 163 10.35 5.18 -22.65
CA GLY A 163 10.07 6.62 -22.48
C GLY A 163 8.87 6.95 -21.60
N GLN A 164 8.37 5.99 -20.82
CA GLN A 164 7.14 6.11 -20.04
C GLN A 164 7.38 6.69 -18.63
N ASN A 165 6.45 7.52 -18.16
CA ASN A 165 6.46 8.10 -16.81
C ASN A 165 5.86 7.19 -15.72
N LYS A 166 5.20 6.10 -16.13
CA LYS A 166 4.76 5.00 -15.28
C LYS A 166 4.72 3.70 -16.09
N VAL A 167 5.07 2.57 -15.47
CA VAL A 167 5.11 1.25 -16.14
C VAL A 167 4.41 0.22 -15.26
N PRO A 168 3.58 -0.70 -15.80
CA PRO A 168 3.04 -1.81 -15.03
C PRO A 168 4.14 -2.62 -14.34
N MET A 169 3.91 -3.05 -13.10
CA MET A 169 4.82 -3.93 -12.37
C MET A 169 4.39 -5.39 -12.56
N ASN A 170 5.36 -6.24 -12.89
CA ASN A 170 5.20 -7.68 -12.77
C ASN A 170 5.55 -8.11 -11.35
N LEU A 171 4.56 -8.51 -10.55
CA LEU A 171 4.80 -8.89 -9.16
C LEU A 171 5.57 -10.21 -9.01
N ARG A 172 5.64 -11.05 -10.06
CA ARG A 172 6.52 -12.21 -10.08
C ARG A 172 8.00 -11.83 -9.90
N ASP A 173 8.37 -10.61 -10.32
CA ASP A 173 9.73 -10.07 -10.15
C ASP A 173 10.06 -9.76 -8.67
N MET A 174 9.13 -9.97 -7.72
CA MET A 174 9.44 -9.97 -6.28
C MET A 174 10.25 -11.19 -5.86
N PHE A 175 10.21 -12.27 -6.63
CA PHE A 175 10.87 -13.53 -6.30
C PHE A 175 12.15 -13.70 -7.10
N ASP A 176 13.15 -14.34 -6.48
CA ASP A 176 14.27 -14.93 -7.22
C ASP A 176 14.01 -16.44 -7.26
N ASP A 177 13.89 -17.00 -8.46
CA ASP A 177 13.61 -18.42 -8.69
C ASP A 177 14.63 -19.35 -8.01
N LYS A 178 15.84 -18.85 -7.71
CA LYS A 178 16.90 -19.61 -7.05
C LYS A 178 16.82 -19.57 -5.53
N ASP A 179 16.37 -18.45 -4.97
CA ASP A 179 16.39 -18.24 -3.52
C ASP A 179 15.01 -18.50 -2.88
N ASN A 180 13.93 -18.24 -3.61
CA ASN A 180 12.56 -18.18 -3.05
C ASN A 180 11.57 -19.07 -3.82
N LYS A 181 12.01 -20.25 -4.30
CA LYS A 181 11.16 -21.13 -5.13
C LYS A 181 9.82 -21.48 -4.49
N TYR A 182 9.79 -21.86 -3.20
CA TYR A 182 8.55 -22.21 -2.51
C TYR A 182 7.57 -21.03 -2.42
N THR A 183 8.09 -19.83 -2.18
CA THR A 183 7.27 -18.62 -2.09
C THR A 183 6.71 -18.23 -3.45
N LEU A 184 7.49 -18.42 -4.51
CA LEU A 184 7.01 -18.28 -5.89
C LEU A 184 5.92 -19.29 -6.21
N ASP A 185 6.08 -20.56 -5.85
CA ASP A 185 5.06 -21.60 -6.05
C ASP A 185 3.75 -21.24 -5.33
N ASN A 186 3.84 -20.70 -4.10
CA ASN A 186 2.67 -20.17 -3.37
C ASN A 186 1.99 -19.01 -4.12
N TYR A 187 2.78 -18.10 -4.71
CA TYR A 187 2.25 -16.99 -5.48
C TYR A 187 1.54 -17.46 -6.75
N GLU A 188 2.09 -18.44 -7.46
CA GLU A 188 1.46 -19.02 -8.64
C GLU A 188 0.16 -19.77 -8.28
N ALA A 189 0.12 -20.46 -7.13
CA ALA A 189 -1.10 -21.05 -6.59
C ALA A 189 -2.16 -19.99 -6.27
N TYR A 190 -1.77 -18.90 -5.60
CA TYR A 190 -2.64 -17.75 -5.32
C TYR A 190 -3.25 -17.16 -6.61
N LEU A 191 -2.41 -16.92 -7.64
CA LEU A 191 -2.88 -16.41 -8.93
C LEU A 191 -3.86 -17.36 -9.62
N THR A 192 -3.67 -18.68 -9.45
CA THR A 192 -4.57 -19.70 -10.01
C THR A 192 -5.93 -19.65 -9.31
N LEU A 193 -5.96 -19.55 -7.98
CA LEU A 193 -7.20 -19.47 -7.19
C LEU A 193 -7.99 -18.17 -7.46
N LYS A 194 -7.33 -17.04 -7.71
CA LYS A 194 -7.98 -15.76 -8.04
C LYS A 194 -8.64 -15.72 -9.43
N LYS A 195 -8.31 -16.64 -10.33
CA LYS A 195 -8.92 -16.73 -11.68
C LYS A 195 -10.27 -17.48 -11.68
N TYR A 196 -10.61 -18.14 -10.58
CA TYR A 196 -11.89 -18.81 -10.33
C TYR A 196 -12.75 -17.98 -9.36
#